data_AF-A0AAD1WKB1-F1
#
_entry.id   AF-A0AAD1WKB1-F1
#
_cell.length_a   1.000
_cell.length_b   1.000
_cell.length_c   1.000
_cell.angle_alpha   90.00
_cell.angle_beta   90.00
_cell.angle_gamma   90.00
#
_symmetry.space_group_name_H-M   'P 1'
#
loop_
_entity.id
_entity.type
_entity.pdbx_description
1 polymer ?
#
loop_
_entity_poly.entity_id
_entity_poly.type
_entity_poly.pdbx_seq_one_letter_code
_entity_poly.pdbx_strand_id
1 'polypeptide(L)'
;MRPHHWSYTQFSQFNADDSLLLVSGVFVGPHNSSAGEIAVFSLDGFNLLSRVRNKPYDVFGCWLNNTHLISGNLHRMGRVTSCSVLWLNKAFQDVESENLNVVKRLYKIQNLNASTIRMVMVADCPELLAEAGDEGVESPEFHPLEFEMEERGEEDEEREEEDSDFAGEQPSLARGLLGFFPEEVGAFAEPLSARVHEEQFETKVAQWYAKYRTKCPDRNLPATEGNQTRKYLIFTTGCLTYSPHQIGIKQLLPHQMTTEGPVLGEERSRNEFFDSLDHVINIHGHIIGMGLSPDHRYLYVNSRSWPRDCVISDPMCPPPIAEEIELRVFDLKSLREVKAPLRAHRAYTPNNECFFIFLDVSRDFVASGAEDRCGYIWDRHYSVSLETLPHKDVVNSVAFCPVDQELLLSASDDYTIKVWRSRRSLRASAAYRSSCSLKSTIPRASRLKS
;
A
#
# COMPACT_ATOMS: atom_id res chain seq x y z
N MET A 1 -6.94 -9.50 29.60
CA MET A 1 -6.04 -9.37 28.44
C MET A 1 -4.62 -9.65 28.89
N ARG A 2 -3.87 -10.50 28.18
CA ARG A 2 -2.44 -10.66 28.43
C ARG A 2 -1.73 -9.39 27.97
N PRO A 3 -0.80 -8.81 28.75
CA PRO A 3 -0.01 -7.69 28.28
C PRO A 3 0.93 -8.18 27.18
N HIS A 4 0.86 -7.53 26.01
CA HIS A 4 1.82 -7.74 24.93
C HIS A 4 2.88 -6.63 25.04
N HIS A 5 4.17 -6.98 24.99
CA HIS A 5 5.29 -6.03 25.05
C HIS A 5 5.45 -5.26 23.73
N TRP A 6 4.42 -4.50 23.36
CA TRP A 6 4.37 -3.71 22.13
C TRP A 6 4.56 -2.24 22.46
N SER A 7 5.37 -1.54 21.67
CA SER A 7 5.55 -0.09 21.87
C SER A 7 4.47 0.71 21.16
N TYR A 8 4.16 0.37 19.90
CA TYR A 8 3.08 0.97 19.12
C TYR A 8 2.62 0.01 17.99
N THR A 9 1.47 0.32 17.39
CA THR A 9 0.87 -0.37 16.23
C THR A 9 0.47 0.66 15.18
N GLN A 10 0.46 0.29 13.91
CA GLN A 10 0.18 1.24 12.82
C GLN A 10 -1.17 1.03 12.16
N PHE A 11 -1.64 -0.21 12.09
CA PHE A 11 -2.87 -0.54 11.38
C PHE A 11 -3.60 -1.70 12.08
N SER A 12 -4.92 -1.69 12.01
CA SER A 12 -5.75 -2.78 12.51
C SER A 12 -7.00 -2.94 11.67
N GLN A 13 -7.45 -4.19 11.47
CA GLN A 13 -8.61 -4.50 10.66
C GLN A 13 -9.35 -5.74 11.19
N PHE A 14 -10.67 -5.64 11.32
CA PHE A 14 -11.53 -6.80 11.55
C PHE A 14 -11.67 -7.62 10.27
N ASN A 15 -11.82 -8.94 10.40
CA ASN A 15 -12.26 -9.76 9.27
C ASN A 15 -13.77 -9.54 8.99
N ALA A 16 -14.29 -10.08 7.89
CA ALA A 16 -15.63 -9.71 7.42
C ALA A 16 -16.79 -10.17 8.32
N ASP A 17 -16.57 -11.14 9.22
CA ASP A 17 -17.57 -11.61 10.18
C ASP A 17 -17.33 -11.12 11.63
N ASP A 18 -16.41 -10.18 11.81
CA ASP A 18 -16.03 -9.59 13.10
C ASP A 18 -15.63 -10.65 14.16
N SER A 19 -15.09 -11.80 13.74
CA SER A 19 -14.60 -12.84 14.66
C SER A 19 -13.12 -12.71 14.95
N LEU A 20 -12.34 -12.12 14.03
CA LEU A 20 -10.89 -11.96 14.13
C LEU A 20 -10.47 -10.50 13.97
N LEU A 21 -9.41 -10.14 14.69
CA LEU A 21 -8.75 -8.85 14.59
C LEU A 21 -7.31 -9.03 14.11
N LEU A 22 -6.97 -8.41 12.99
CA LEU A 22 -5.60 -8.27 12.50
C LEU A 22 -5.02 -6.97 13.03
N VAL A 23 -3.78 -7.02 13.52
CA VAL A 23 -3.01 -5.85 13.97
C VAL A 23 -1.64 -5.88 13.29
N SER A 24 -1.28 -4.82 12.59
CA SER A 24 -0.06 -4.71 11.77
C SER A 24 0.81 -3.52 12.19
N GLY A 25 2.09 -3.60 11.85
CA GLY A 25 3.08 -2.61 12.27
C GLY A 25 3.37 -2.71 13.77
N VAL A 26 3.22 -3.90 14.34
CA VAL A 26 3.48 -4.16 15.76
C VAL A 26 4.98 -4.07 15.99
N PHE A 27 5.41 -3.05 16.72
CA PHE A 27 6.81 -2.83 17.00
C PHE A 27 7.26 -3.57 18.27
N VAL A 28 8.29 -4.40 18.15
CA VAL A 28 8.92 -5.13 19.24
C VAL A 28 10.43 -4.89 19.21
N GLY A 29 10.97 -4.22 20.24
CA GLY A 29 12.41 -4.02 20.42
C GLY A 29 12.84 -2.57 20.66
N PRO A 30 14.16 -2.28 20.63
CA PRO A 30 14.68 -0.92 20.77
C PRO A 30 14.33 -0.08 19.54
N HIS A 31 14.14 1.24 19.71
CA HIS A 31 13.64 2.20 18.70
C HIS A 31 14.29 2.15 17.31
N ASN A 32 15.49 1.56 17.18
CA ASN A 32 16.24 1.44 15.93
C ASN A 32 15.97 0.13 15.17
N SER A 33 15.08 -0.74 15.68
CA SER A 33 14.67 -1.96 15.00
C SER A 33 13.82 -1.61 13.78
N SER A 34 14.04 -2.28 12.66
CA SER A 34 13.14 -2.21 11.51
C SER A 34 12.15 -3.39 11.49
N ALA A 35 12.22 -4.30 12.46
CA ALA A 35 11.39 -5.51 12.49
C ALA A 35 10.10 -5.25 13.27
N GLY A 36 8.99 -5.76 12.74
CA GLY A 36 7.71 -5.82 13.44
C GLY A 36 6.95 -7.09 13.10
N GLU A 37 5.70 -7.13 13.53
CA GLU A 37 4.84 -8.31 13.37
C GLU A 37 3.45 -7.91 12.87
N ILE A 38 2.78 -8.86 12.23
CA ILE A 38 1.34 -8.87 12.03
C ILE A 38 0.78 -9.94 12.97
N ALA A 39 -0.09 -9.52 13.88
CA ALA A 39 -0.70 -10.37 14.89
C ALA A 39 -2.19 -10.54 14.61
N VAL A 40 -2.71 -11.76 14.82
CA VAL A 40 -4.14 -12.05 14.68
C VAL A 40 -4.72 -12.48 16.01
N PHE A 41 -5.83 -11.87 16.42
CA PHE A 41 -6.56 -12.23 17.63
C PHE A 41 -7.93 -12.81 17.32
N SER A 42 -8.34 -13.80 18.10
CA SER A 42 -9.74 -14.18 18.23
C SER A 42 -10.46 -13.22 19.16
N LEU A 43 -11.63 -12.73 18.77
CA LEU A 43 -12.44 -11.82 19.59
C LEU A 43 -13.32 -12.54 20.63
N ASP A 44 -13.52 -13.86 20.49
CA ASP A 44 -14.26 -14.68 21.46
C ASP A 44 -13.53 -14.82 22.81
N GLY A 45 -12.23 -14.53 22.84
CA GLY A 45 -11.44 -14.54 24.08
C GLY A 45 -10.26 -13.58 24.13
N PHE A 46 -10.07 -12.74 23.10
CA PHE A 46 -8.88 -11.91 22.90
C PHE A 46 -7.57 -12.72 22.94
N ASN A 47 -7.60 -13.94 22.41
CA ASN A 47 -6.44 -14.83 22.34
C ASN A 47 -5.65 -14.55 21.07
N LEU A 48 -4.32 -14.46 21.19
CA LEU A 48 -3.41 -14.38 20.06
C LEU A 48 -3.36 -15.73 19.34
N LEU A 49 -3.63 -15.75 18.05
CA LEU A 49 -3.72 -16.95 17.22
C LEU A 49 -2.48 -17.17 16.35
N SER A 50 -1.94 -16.11 15.79
CA SER A 50 -0.78 -16.18 14.90
C SER A 50 0.02 -14.89 14.88
N ARG A 51 1.32 -15.02 14.60
CA ARG A 51 2.27 -13.92 14.45
C ARG A 51 3.09 -14.10 13.18
N VAL A 52 2.95 -13.18 12.25
CA VAL A 52 3.74 -13.13 11.01
C VAL A 52 4.83 -12.07 11.15
N ARG A 53 6.09 -12.47 11.01
CA ARG A 53 7.21 -11.52 11.01
C ARG A 53 7.16 -10.65 9.75
N ASN A 54 7.30 -9.35 9.96
CA ASN A 54 7.28 -8.34 8.93
C ASN A 54 8.57 -7.49 9.05
N LYS A 55 9.50 -7.64 8.10
CA LYS A 55 10.81 -6.97 8.12
C LYS A 55 11.18 -6.40 6.75
N PRO A 56 11.34 -5.07 6.63
CA PRO A 56 10.84 -4.05 7.54
C PRO A 56 9.32 -4.16 7.76
N TYR A 57 8.77 -3.60 8.84
CA TYR A 57 7.32 -3.62 9.15
C TYR A 57 6.45 -2.76 8.21
N ASP A 58 6.86 -2.67 6.95
CA ASP A 58 6.41 -1.67 6.00
C ASP A 58 5.08 -2.05 5.32
N VAL A 59 4.88 -3.35 5.10
CA VAL A 59 3.67 -3.87 4.44
C VAL A 59 2.59 -4.10 5.49
N PHE A 60 1.49 -3.38 5.42
CA PHE A 60 0.32 -3.63 6.25
C PHE A 60 -0.39 -4.90 5.80
N GLY A 61 -0.66 -5.79 6.76
CA GLY A 61 -1.43 -6.99 6.50
C GLY A 61 -2.89 -6.68 6.16
N CYS A 62 -3.50 -7.49 5.30
CA CYS A 62 -4.91 -7.38 4.96
C CYS A 62 -5.57 -8.76 4.86
N TRP A 63 -6.88 -8.80 5.04
CA TRP A 63 -7.65 -10.05 4.92
C TRP A 63 -7.89 -10.42 3.47
N LEU A 64 -7.63 -11.69 3.11
CA LEU A 64 -8.09 -12.28 1.84
C LEU A 64 -9.52 -12.81 1.98
N ASN A 65 -9.78 -13.45 3.12
CA ASN A 65 -11.06 -14.01 3.53
C ASN A 65 -11.07 -14.14 5.07
N ASN A 66 -12.09 -14.76 5.66
CA ASN A 66 -12.23 -14.83 7.11
C ASN A 66 -11.15 -15.67 7.81
N THR A 67 -10.38 -16.48 7.08
CA THR A 67 -9.39 -17.42 7.64
C THR A 67 -7.98 -17.23 7.12
N HIS A 68 -7.77 -16.40 6.10
CA HIS A 68 -6.48 -16.16 5.47
C HIS A 68 -6.20 -14.66 5.33
N LEU A 69 -4.94 -14.31 5.57
CA LEU A 69 -4.44 -12.95 5.46
C LEU A 69 -3.23 -12.89 4.54
N ILE A 70 -3.02 -11.72 3.96
CA ILE A 70 -1.87 -11.38 3.16
C ILE A 70 -0.90 -10.60 4.01
N SER A 71 0.36 -11.00 3.97
CA SER A 71 1.47 -10.25 4.55
C SER A 71 2.48 -9.93 3.45
N GLY A 72 3.43 -9.04 3.76
CA GLY A 72 4.55 -8.79 2.87
C GLY A 72 5.84 -8.61 3.62
N ASN A 73 6.95 -8.72 2.88
CA ASN A 73 8.29 -8.43 3.36
C ASN A 73 9.07 -7.73 2.25
N LEU A 74 9.89 -6.74 2.63
CA LEU A 74 10.76 -6.03 1.69
C LEU A 74 12.20 -6.54 1.84
N HIS A 75 12.80 -6.95 0.73
CA HIS A 75 14.18 -7.40 0.68
C HIS A 75 14.99 -6.38 -0.12
N ARG A 76 15.92 -5.68 0.54
CA ARG A 76 16.89 -4.82 -0.16
C ARG A 76 17.93 -5.70 -0.85
N MET A 77 18.20 -5.39 -2.11
CA MET A 77 19.20 -6.07 -2.94
C MET A 77 20.47 -5.23 -3.08
N GLY A 78 20.31 -3.90 -3.10
CA GLY A 78 21.40 -2.93 -3.02
C GLY A 78 20.95 -1.64 -2.35
N ARG A 79 21.54 -0.51 -2.73
CA ARG A 79 21.28 0.80 -2.14
C ARG A 79 19.97 1.40 -2.63
N VAL A 80 19.68 1.25 -3.94
CA VAL A 80 18.46 1.75 -4.57
C VAL A 80 17.54 0.64 -5.08
N THR A 81 17.98 -0.62 -5.06
CA THR A 81 17.18 -1.75 -5.53
C THR A 81 16.61 -2.59 -4.39
N SER A 82 15.33 -2.94 -4.51
CA SER A 82 14.67 -3.83 -3.56
C SER A 82 13.59 -4.66 -4.24
N CYS A 83 13.03 -5.62 -3.50
CA CYS A 83 11.86 -6.36 -3.94
C CYS A 83 10.90 -6.60 -2.79
N SER A 84 9.61 -6.55 -3.10
CA SER A 84 8.54 -6.87 -2.17
C SER A 84 8.04 -8.28 -2.44
N VAL A 85 7.94 -9.10 -1.39
CA VAL A 85 7.40 -10.45 -1.48
C VAL A 85 6.11 -10.51 -0.69
N LEU A 86 5.02 -10.84 -1.36
CA LEU A 86 3.71 -11.02 -0.75
C LEU A 86 3.45 -12.49 -0.44
N TRP A 87 2.87 -12.75 0.72
CA TRP A 87 2.64 -14.10 1.26
C TRP A 87 1.18 -14.25 1.66
N LEU A 88 0.61 -15.41 1.38
CA LEU A 88 -0.64 -15.88 1.94
C LEU A 88 -0.35 -16.61 3.26
N ASN A 89 -1.09 -16.30 4.31
CA ASN A 89 -0.93 -16.90 5.63
C ASN A 89 -2.30 -17.37 6.13
N LYS A 90 -2.35 -18.53 6.78
CA LYS A 90 -3.53 -18.97 7.54
C LYS A 90 -3.59 -18.22 8.88
N ALA A 91 -4.77 -17.73 9.25
CA ALA A 91 -4.99 -16.97 10.49
C ALA A 91 -4.85 -17.84 11.74
N PHE A 92 -5.24 -19.11 11.63
CA PHE A 92 -5.10 -20.14 12.65
C PHE A 92 -3.93 -21.05 12.26
N GLN A 93 -3.06 -21.35 13.20
CA GLN A 93 -1.97 -22.29 12.99
C GLN A 93 -2.42 -23.68 13.45
N ASP A 94 -2.19 -24.71 12.63
CA ASP A 94 -2.58 -26.10 12.94
C ASP A 94 -1.66 -26.76 13.99
N VAL A 95 -0.63 -26.03 14.44
CA VAL A 95 0.31 -26.42 15.50
C VAL A 95 0.11 -25.45 16.67
N GLU A 96 0.18 -25.93 17.91
CA GLU A 96 0.04 -25.12 19.15
C GLU A 96 1.10 -24.01 19.34
N SER A 97 1.85 -23.65 18.30
CA SER A 97 2.95 -22.69 18.35
C SER A 97 2.65 -21.48 17.46
N GLU A 98 2.31 -20.35 18.10
CA GLU A 98 2.03 -19.01 17.51
C GLU A 98 3.08 -18.51 16.49
N ASN A 99 4.27 -19.12 16.46
CA ASN A 99 5.42 -18.70 15.67
C ASN A 99 5.60 -19.49 14.36
N LEU A 100 4.84 -20.58 14.15
CA LEU A 100 4.94 -21.42 12.96
C LEU A 100 3.78 -21.11 12.02
N ASN A 101 3.99 -20.15 11.12
CA ASN A 101 2.99 -19.77 10.14
C ASN A 101 2.89 -20.81 9.01
N VAL A 102 1.65 -21.20 8.66
CA VAL A 102 1.36 -21.91 7.42
C VAL A 102 1.26 -20.87 6.31
N VAL A 103 2.29 -20.80 5.46
CA VAL A 103 2.44 -19.74 4.46
C VAL A 103 2.71 -20.27 3.06
N LYS A 104 2.29 -19.49 2.07
CA LYS A 104 2.58 -19.70 0.65
C LYS A 104 2.97 -18.35 0.03
N ARG A 105 4.08 -18.32 -0.70
CA ARG A 105 4.45 -17.11 -1.47
C ARG A 105 3.42 -16.89 -2.58
N LEU A 106 2.91 -15.67 -2.68
CA LEU A 106 2.00 -15.26 -3.75
C LEU A 106 2.78 -14.64 -4.91
N TYR A 107 3.43 -13.50 -4.65
CA TYR A 107 4.15 -12.75 -5.68
C TYR A 107 5.46 -12.19 -5.14
N LYS A 108 6.41 -12.01 -6.04
CA LYS A 108 7.66 -11.31 -5.83
C LYS A 108 7.79 -10.18 -6.86
N ILE A 109 7.62 -8.95 -6.38
CA ILE A 109 7.59 -7.75 -7.22
C ILE A 109 8.90 -7.00 -7.05
N GLN A 110 9.49 -6.58 -8.18
CA GLN A 110 10.69 -5.75 -8.16
C GLN A 110 10.32 -4.28 -7.89
N ASN A 111 11.11 -3.64 -7.04
CA ASN A 111 11.00 -2.22 -6.75
C ASN A 111 12.27 -1.53 -7.30
N LEU A 112 12.11 -0.83 -8.43
CA LEU A 112 13.25 -0.28 -9.19
C LEU A 112 14.07 0.74 -8.38
N ASN A 113 13.39 1.66 -7.70
CA ASN A 113 14.00 2.81 -7.02
C ASN A 113 13.71 2.82 -5.52
N ALA A 114 13.86 1.66 -4.87
CA ALA A 114 13.61 1.46 -3.45
C ALA A 114 12.19 1.83 -2.97
N SER A 115 11.23 1.98 -3.91
CA SER A 115 9.82 2.12 -3.56
C SER A 115 9.37 0.92 -2.75
N THR A 116 8.30 1.10 -1.98
CA THR A 116 7.84 0.10 -1.02
C THR A 116 6.36 -0.19 -1.23
N ILE A 117 6.03 -1.49 -1.19
CA ILE A 117 4.65 -1.89 -0.99
C ILE A 117 4.34 -1.67 0.48
N ARG A 118 3.32 -0.86 0.77
CA ARG A 118 2.94 -0.53 2.14
C ARG A 118 1.50 -0.89 2.42
N MET A 119 0.56 -0.27 1.73
CA MET A 119 -0.84 -0.68 1.81
C MET A 119 -1.12 -1.76 0.77
N VAL A 120 -1.76 -2.85 1.20
CA VAL A 120 -2.26 -3.92 0.35
C VAL A 120 -3.74 -4.11 0.68
N MET A 121 -4.56 -4.25 -0.35
CA MET A 121 -6.01 -4.45 -0.23
C MET A 121 -6.42 -5.58 -1.17
N VAL A 122 -7.50 -6.27 -0.82
CA VAL A 122 -8.13 -7.27 -1.68
C VAL A 122 -9.46 -6.71 -2.16
N ALA A 123 -9.66 -6.72 -3.48
CA ALA A 123 -10.90 -6.33 -4.12
C ALA A 123 -11.56 -7.55 -4.80
N ASP A 124 -12.87 -7.68 -4.63
CA ASP A 124 -13.73 -8.61 -5.36
C ASP A 124 -14.36 -7.89 -6.54
N CYS A 125 -13.78 -8.07 -7.73
CA CYS A 125 -14.23 -7.42 -8.96
C CYS A 125 -14.66 -8.49 -9.97
N PRO A 126 -15.95 -8.62 -10.30
CA PRO A 126 -16.43 -9.66 -11.23
C PRO A 126 -15.85 -9.51 -12.65
N GLU A 127 -15.62 -8.27 -13.10
CA GLU A 127 -15.09 -7.95 -14.43
C GLU A 127 -14.17 -6.72 -14.33
N LEU A 128 -12.89 -6.95 -14.07
CA LEU A 128 -11.88 -5.96 -14.46
C LEU A 128 -11.72 -6.13 -15.98
N LEU A 129 -12.02 -5.07 -16.75
CA LEU A 129 -11.99 -5.05 -18.22
C LEU A 129 -13.00 -5.99 -18.91
N ALA A 130 -14.26 -5.58 -18.98
CA ALA A 130 -15.10 -5.96 -20.12
C ALA A 130 -14.68 -5.07 -21.29
N GLU A 131 -13.88 -5.64 -22.20
CA GLU A 131 -13.47 -5.09 -23.51
C GLU A 131 -13.39 -3.55 -23.56
N ALA A 132 -12.22 -3.00 -23.21
CA ALA A 132 -11.78 -1.82 -23.92
C ALA A 132 -11.63 -2.28 -25.38
N GLY A 133 -12.61 -1.90 -26.21
CA GLY A 133 -12.56 -2.12 -27.63
C GLY A 133 -11.20 -1.70 -28.18
N ASP A 134 -10.77 -2.44 -29.18
CA ASP A 134 -9.63 -2.25 -30.05
C ASP A 134 -9.71 -0.88 -30.77
N GLU A 135 -9.69 0.22 -30.01
CA GLU A 135 -9.30 1.53 -30.48
C GLU A 135 -7.92 1.77 -29.92
N GLY A 136 -6.93 1.68 -30.81
CA GLY A 136 -5.50 1.73 -30.51
C GLY A 136 -5.14 2.79 -29.47
N VAL A 137 -5.03 2.36 -28.23
CA VAL A 137 -4.20 3.02 -27.24
C VAL A 137 -2.88 2.27 -27.34
N GLU A 138 -1.94 2.87 -28.07
CA GLU A 138 -0.53 2.50 -27.98
C GLU A 138 -0.21 2.34 -26.49
N SER A 139 0.12 1.12 -26.07
CA SER A 139 0.96 0.93 -24.89
C SER A 139 2.12 1.92 -25.03
N PRO A 140 2.49 2.69 -24.00
CA PRO A 140 3.65 3.56 -24.12
C PRO A 140 4.83 2.64 -24.45
N GLU A 141 5.22 2.64 -25.73
CA GLU A 141 6.46 2.03 -26.15
C GLU A 141 7.52 2.76 -25.36
N PHE A 142 8.21 2.01 -24.51
CA PHE A 142 9.45 2.47 -23.91
C PHE A 142 10.44 2.66 -25.04
N HIS A 143 10.42 3.84 -25.67
CA HIS A 143 11.55 4.35 -26.41
C HIS A 143 12.47 5.00 -25.39
N PRO A 144 13.60 4.36 -25.01
CA PRO A 144 14.63 5.08 -24.29
C PRO A 144 15.05 6.23 -25.21
N LEU A 145 15.03 7.46 -24.68
CA LEU A 145 15.61 8.62 -25.37
C LEU A 145 17.05 8.27 -25.75
N GLU A 146 17.29 8.00 -27.03
CA GLU A 146 18.63 7.96 -27.59
C GLU A 146 19.19 9.39 -27.50
N PHE A 147 20.12 9.59 -26.57
CA PHE A 147 20.91 10.81 -26.51
C PHE A 147 21.93 10.76 -27.65
N GLU A 148 21.67 11.50 -28.73
CA GLU A 148 22.72 11.88 -29.68
C GLU A 148 23.66 12.87 -28.99
N MET A 149 24.92 12.47 -28.79
CA MET A 149 25.99 13.34 -28.33
C MET A 149 26.48 14.20 -29.50
N GLU A 150 26.17 15.50 -29.49
CA GLU A 150 26.95 16.47 -30.28
C GLU A 150 28.29 16.70 -29.58
N GLU A 151 29.37 16.26 -30.21
CA GLU A 151 30.74 16.58 -29.83
C GLU A 151 31.00 18.08 -30.04
N ARG A 152 31.14 18.82 -28.95
CA ARG A 152 31.72 20.16 -28.97
C ARG A 152 33.04 20.10 -28.22
N GLY A 153 34.13 19.97 -28.98
CA GLY A 153 35.49 20.03 -28.45
C GLY A 153 35.83 21.42 -27.95
N GLU A 154 36.38 21.48 -26.74
CA GLU A 154 37.19 22.60 -26.24
C GLU A 154 38.33 22.01 -25.41
N GLU A 155 39.46 22.71 -25.48
CA GLU A 155 40.83 22.26 -25.40
C GLU A 155 41.39 22.17 -23.96
N ASP A 156 42.51 21.45 -23.88
CA ASP A 156 43.46 21.24 -22.79
C ASP A 156 43.64 22.40 -21.79
N GLU A 157 43.83 22.04 -20.52
CA GLU A 157 44.87 22.67 -19.68
C GLU A 157 45.34 21.71 -18.58
N GLU A 158 46.63 21.42 -18.63
CA GLU A 158 47.43 20.58 -17.73
C GLU A 158 47.48 21.13 -16.30
N ARG A 159 47.57 20.26 -15.29
CA ARG A 159 48.27 20.56 -14.03
C ARG A 159 48.73 19.29 -13.30
N GLU A 160 49.98 19.39 -12.87
CA GLU A 160 50.89 18.36 -12.38
C GLU A 160 50.58 17.80 -10.99
N GLU A 161 51.29 16.70 -10.72
CA GLU A 161 51.30 15.74 -9.63
C GLU A 161 51.53 16.31 -8.22
N GLU A 162 51.11 15.56 -7.19
CA GLU A 162 51.94 15.28 -6.01
C GLU A 162 51.46 14.02 -5.27
N ASP A 163 52.39 13.06 -5.13
CA ASP A 163 52.26 11.76 -4.47
C ASP A 163 52.07 11.84 -2.95
N SER A 164 51.36 10.87 -2.38
CA SER A 164 51.83 10.21 -1.15
C SER A 164 51.22 8.82 -0.96
N ASP A 165 52.12 7.83 -0.92
CA ASP A 165 51.91 6.43 -0.58
C ASP A 165 51.35 6.23 0.83
N PHE A 166 50.33 5.36 0.94
CA PHE A 166 50.17 4.49 2.12
C PHE A 166 49.60 3.13 1.68
N ALA A 167 50.47 2.12 1.69
CA ALA A 167 50.14 0.72 1.47
C ALA A 167 49.45 0.12 2.71
N GLY A 168 48.38 -0.65 2.48
CA GLY A 168 47.65 -1.39 3.52
C GLY A 168 46.60 -2.34 2.94
N GLU A 169 47.07 -3.52 2.52
CA GLU A 169 46.37 -4.81 2.43
C GLU A 169 44.92 -4.87 1.89
N GLN A 170 44.79 -5.34 0.64
CA GLN A 170 43.55 -5.92 0.10
C GLN A 170 43.32 -7.34 0.62
N PRO A 171 42.07 -7.75 0.89
CA PRO A 171 41.63 -9.11 0.69
C PRO A 171 40.94 -9.24 -0.68
N SER A 172 41.52 -10.09 -1.51
CA SER A 172 41.01 -10.56 -2.79
C SER A 172 39.60 -11.16 -2.65
N LEU A 173 38.60 -10.54 -3.29
CA LEU A 173 37.30 -11.19 -3.57
C LEU A 173 36.76 -10.85 -4.98
N ALA A 174 37.65 -10.68 -5.95
CA ALA A 174 37.32 -10.39 -7.35
C ALA A 174 37.59 -11.57 -8.31
N ARG A 175 37.35 -12.82 -7.86
CA ARG A 175 37.57 -14.01 -8.71
C ARG A 175 36.40 -15.01 -8.73
N GLY A 176 35.17 -14.50 -8.60
CA GLY A 176 33.95 -15.33 -8.60
C GLY A 176 32.87 -14.97 -9.61
N LEU A 177 32.97 -13.86 -10.35
CA LEU A 177 31.86 -13.33 -11.16
C LEU A 177 32.09 -13.36 -12.68
N LEU A 178 33.24 -13.82 -13.16
CA LEU A 178 33.55 -13.92 -14.61
C LEU A 178 33.15 -15.27 -15.24
N GLY A 179 32.06 -15.88 -14.76
CA GLY A 179 31.59 -17.19 -15.24
C GLY A 179 30.16 -17.22 -15.81
N PHE A 180 29.47 -16.07 -15.92
CA PHE A 180 28.03 -16.03 -16.21
C PHE A 180 27.62 -15.15 -17.40
N PHE A 181 28.57 -14.69 -18.22
CA PHE A 181 28.25 -13.89 -19.41
C PHE A 181 28.47 -14.72 -20.69
N PRO A 182 27.47 -14.82 -21.60
CA PRO A 182 27.67 -15.31 -22.95
C PRO A 182 28.60 -14.38 -23.76
N GLU A 183 29.34 -14.99 -24.69
CA GLU A 183 30.46 -14.45 -25.50
C GLU A 183 30.07 -13.38 -26.56
N GLU A 184 29.20 -12.43 -26.25
CA GLU A 184 28.85 -11.31 -27.16
C GLU A 184 28.93 -9.92 -26.48
N VAL A 185 29.90 -9.73 -25.57
CA VAL A 185 30.29 -8.38 -25.09
C VAL A 185 31.73 -8.10 -25.50
N GLY A 186 31.98 -8.18 -26.80
CA GLY A 186 33.27 -7.89 -27.43
C GLY A 186 33.29 -6.53 -28.12
N ALA A 187 32.78 -5.48 -27.49
CA ALA A 187 32.88 -4.09 -27.99
C ALA A 187 32.60 -3.05 -26.88
N PHE A 188 33.19 -3.20 -25.70
CA PHE A 188 33.22 -2.13 -24.68
C PHE A 188 34.58 -2.18 -23.97
N ALA A 189 35.61 -1.77 -24.69
CA ALA A 189 36.94 -1.55 -24.11
C ALA A 189 37.49 -0.23 -24.63
N GLU A 190 36.80 0.86 -24.31
CA GLU A 190 37.47 2.14 -24.10
C GLU A 190 37.57 2.37 -22.59
N PRO A 191 38.66 2.96 -22.09
CA PRO A 191 38.84 3.21 -20.66
C PRO A 191 37.90 4.34 -20.25
N LEU A 192 36.64 3.98 -19.96
CA LEU A 192 35.63 4.89 -19.47
C LEU A 192 36.14 5.55 -18.19
N SER A 193 36.20 6.87 -18.26
CA SER A 193 36.44 7.80 -17.17
C SER A 193 35.93 7.30 -15.82
N ALA A 194 36.84 7.28 -14.86
CA ALA A 194 36.57 6.94 -13.48
C ALA A 194 35.44 7.82 -12.91
N ARG A 195 34.36 7.16 -12.47
CA ARG A 195 33.14 7.65 -11.74
C ARG A 195 31.81 7.58 -12.52
N VAL A 196 31.51 6.46 -13.16
CA VAL A 196 30.10 6.05 -13.24
C VAL A 196 29.65 5.76 -11.81
N HIS A 197 28.78 6.60 -11.25
CA HIS A 197 28.27 6.47 -9.87
C HIS A 197 27.65 5.07 -9.68
N GLU A 198 28.06 4.35 -8.64
CA GLU A 198 27.60 2.98 -8.29
C GLU A 198 26.07 2.84 -8.36
N GLU A 199 25.33 3.89 -7.97
CA GLU A 199 23.86 3.97 -8.03
C GLU A 199 23.30 3.94 -9.46
N GLN A 200 23.96 4.57 -10.42
CA GLN A 200 23.55 4.54 -11.83
C GLN A 200 23.74 3.14 -12.42
N PHE A 201 24.82 2.46 -12.04
CA PHE A 201 25.05 1.08 -12.43
C PHE A 201 24.00 0.15 -11.79
N GLU A 202 23.73 0.32 -10.49
CA GLU A 202 22.70 -0.43 -9.78
C GLU A 202 21.32 -0.26 -10.42
N THR A 203 20.98 0.98 -10.79
CA THR A 203 19.72 1.30 -11.50
C THR A 203 19.65 0.61 -12.86
N LYS A 204 20.73 0.60 -13.65
CA LYS A 204 20.80 -0.12 -14.93
C LYS A 204 20.62 -1.63 -14.75
N VAL A 205 21.23 -2.21 -13.71
CA VAL A 205 21.04 -3.63 -13.37
C VAL A 205 19.59 -3.90 -12.99
N ALA A 206 18.96 -3.01 -12.23
CA ALA A 206 17.54 -3.11 -11.87
C ALA A 206 16.64 -3.12 -13.11
N GLN A 207 16.88 -2.21 -14.05
CA GLN A 207 16.15 -2.14 -15.32
C GLN A 207 16.36 -3.41 -16.17
N TRP A 208 17.57 -3.95 -16.16
CA TRP A 208 17.87 -5.20 -16.85
C TRP A 208 17.10 -6.39 -16.24
N TYR A 209 17.05 -6.49 -14.91
CA TYR A 209 16.19 -7.46 -14.22
C TYR A 209 14.72 -7.26 -14.58
N ALA A 210 14.22 -6.02 -14.59
CA ALA A 210 12.83 -5.74 -14.93
C ALA A 210 12.49 -6.20 -16.34
N LYS A 211 13.41 -6.00 -17.30
CA LYS A 211 13.21 -6.34 -18.72
C LYS A 211 13.35 -7.83 -19.00
N TYR A 212 14.32 -8.51 -18.41
CA TYR A 212 14.70 -9.88 -18.80
C TYR A 212 14.41 -10.95 -17.74
N ARG A 213 14.03 -10.55 -16.52
CA ARG A 213 13.84 -11.45 -15.37
C ARG A 213 12.47 -11.30 -14.73
N THR A 214 11.55 -10.57 -15.37
CA THR A 214 10.14 -10.49 -14.97
C THR A 214 9.30 -11.39 -15.86
N LYS A 215 8.48 -12.24 -15.26
CA LYS A 215 7.52 -13.10 -15.95
C LYS A 215 6.55 -12.25 -16.77
N CYS A 216 6.06 -12.76 -17.89
CA CYS A 216 4.96 -12.12 -18.60
C CYS A 216 3.69 -12.07 -17.73
N PRO A 217 2.81 -11.06 -17.91
CA PRO A 217 1.53 -11.02 -17.19
C PRO A 217 0.74 -12.30 -17.44
N ASP A 218 0.14 -12.84 -16.37
CA ASP A 218 -0.77 -13.97 -16.49
C ASP A 218 -1.95 -13.50 -17.33
N ARG A 219 -2.09 -14.04 -18.55
CA ARG A 219 -3.22 -13.68 -19.42
C ARG A 219 -4.50 -14.05 -18.68
N ASN A 220 -5.38 -13.05 -18.46
CA ASN A 220 -6.69 -13.20 -17.84
C ASN A 220 -7.36 -14.48 -18.35
N LEU A 221 -7.36 -15.54 -17.52
CA LEU A 221 -8.11 -16.74 -17.86
C LEU A 221 -9.58 -16.32 -18.01
N PRO A 222 -10.26 -16.74 -19.10
CA PRO A 222 -11.68 -16.46 -19.22
C PRO A 222 -12.37 -16.93 -17.94
N ALA A 223 -13.28 -16.12 -17.41
CA ALA A 223 -14.02 -16.47 -16.21
C ALA A 223 -14.60 -17.87 -16.42
N THR A 224 -14.16 -18.85 -15.63
CA THR A 224 -14.66 -20.21 -15.71
C THR A 224 -16.18 -20.14 -15.61
N GLU A 225 -16.89 -20.84 -16.49
CA GLU A 225 -18.36 -20.84 -16.53
C GLU A 225 -18.93 -21.02 -15.11
N GLY A 226 -19.52 -19.96 -14.57
CA GLY A 226 -20.12 -19.91 -13.25
C GLY A 226 -19.54 -18.80 -12.37
N ASN A 227 -20.21 -17.64 -12.36
CA ASN A 227 -20.35 -16.61 -11.31
C ASN A 227 -19.25 -16.41 -10.21
N GLN A 228 -18.00 -16.81 -10.42
CA GLN A 228 -16.92 -16.65 -9.46
C GLN A 228 -16.34 -15.24 -9.62
N THR A 229 -16.56 -14.41 -8.60
CA THR A 229 -15.97 -13.08 -8.50
C THR A 229 -14.44 -13.19 -8.51
N ARG A 230 -13.78 -12.50 -9.44
CA ARG A 230 -12.31 -12.45 -9.48
C ARG A 230 -11.80 -11.60 -8.33
N LYS A 231 -10.71 -12.05 -7.68
CA LYS A 231 -10.02 -11.29 -6.64
C LYS A 231 -8.78 -10.62 -7.19
N TYR A 232 -8.56 -9.37 -6.81
CA TYR A 232 -7.40 -8.59 -7.17
C TYR A 232 -6.69 -8.07 -5.91
N LEU A 233 -5.38 -8.14 -5.92
CA LEU A 233 -4.53 -7.36 -5.03
C LEU A 233 -4.38 -5.96 -5.59
N ILE A 234 -4.60 -4.98 -4.73
CA ILE A 234 -4.38 -3.57 -5.02
C ILE A 234 -3.41 -3.06 -3.97
N PHE A 235 -2.29 -2.49 -4.38
CA PHE A 235 -1.27 -2.08 -3.44
C PHE A 235 -0.46 -0.88 -3.92
N THR A 236 0.12 -0.14 -2.98
CA THR A 236 1.01 0.97 -3.30
C THR A 236 2.32 0.44 -3.88
N THR A 237 2.89 1.14 -4.85
CA THR A 237 4.20 0.83 -5.44
C THR A 237 4.81 2.09 -6.03
N GLY A 238 5.93 1.97 -6.73
CA GLY A 238 6.54 3.08 -7.45
C GLY A 238 7.81 2.66 -8.19
N CYS A 239 8.11 3.38 -9.27
CA CYS A 239 9.31 3.17 -10.06
C CYS A 239 10.19 4.41 -10.22
N LEU A 240 9.74 5.60 -9.79
CA LEU A 240 10.46 6.86 -9.95
C LEU A 240 11.22 7.29 -8.69
N THR A 241 10.59 7.22 -7.52
CA THR A 241 11.17 7.56 -6.20
C THR A 241 11.00 6.41 -5.20
N TYR A 242 11.64 6.51 -4.04
CA TYR A 242 11.44 5.56 -2.93
C TYR A 242 10.08 5.70 -2.23
N SER A 243 9.40 6.83 -2.40
CA SER A 243 8.05 7.05 -1.89
C SER A 243 7.00 6.40 -2.82
N PRO A 244 5.96 5.73 -2.30
CA PRO A 244 4.94 5.15 -3.15
C PRO A 244 4.12 6.23 -3.88
N HIS A 245 4.02 6.11 -5.21
CA HIS A 245 3.37 7.07 -6.10
C HIS A 245 2.60 6.40 -7.25
N GLN A 246 2.56 5.07 -7.26
CA GLN A 246 1.81 4.24 -8.18
C GLN A 246 0.96 3.24 -7.41
N ILE A 247 -0.07 2.72 -8.07
CA ILE A 247 -0.93 1.66 -7.55
C ILE A 247 -0.77 0.46 -8.47
N GLY A 248 -0.24 -0.64 -7.93
CA GLY A 248 -0.12 -1.91 -8.62
C GLY A 248 -1.39 -2.74 -8.43
N ILE A 249 -1.84 -3.38 -9.50
CA ILE A 249 -2.98 -4.29 -9.50
C ILE A 249 -2.52 -5.66 -10.04
N LYS A 250 -2.85 -6.72 -9.29
CA LYS A 250 -2.53 -8.11 -9.67
C LYS A 250 -3.69 -9.05 -9.35
N GLN A 251 -4.13 -9.85 -10.30
CA GLN A 251 -5.17 -10.84 -10.14
C GLN A 251 -4.67 -12.04 -9.31
N LEU A 252 -5.42 -12.40 -8.27
CA LEU A 252 -5.24 -13.66 -7.56
C LEU A 252 -5.98 -14.80 -8.28
N LEU A 253 -5.26 -15.84 -8.65
CA LEU A 253 -5.83 -17.04 -9.26
C LEU A 253 -6.37 -17.98 -8.17
N PRO A 254 -7.47 -18.73 -8.42
CA PRO A 254 -8.09 -19.59 -7.39
C PRO A 254 -7.11 -20.57 -6.72
N HIS A 255 -6.19 -21.16 -7.48
CA HIS A 255 -5.18 -22.10 -6.96
C HIS A 255 -4.10 -21.41 -6.10
N GLN A 256 -3.98 -20.08 -6.14
CA GLN A 256 -3.07 -19.31 -5.29
C GLN A 256 -3.71 -18.95 -3.94
N MET A 257 -5.05 -18.97 -3.85
CA MET A 257 -5.80 -18.58 -2.65
C MET A 257 -5.86 -19.66 -1.55
N THR A 258 -5.23 -20.81 -1.77
CA THR A 258 -5.09 -21.89 -0.79
C THR A 258 -3.64 -22.03 -0.35
N THR A 259 -3.43 -22.33 0.93
CA THR A 259 -2.10 -22.73 1.44
C THR A 259 -1.76 -24.19 1.12
N GLU A 260 -2.74 -24.97 0.66
CA GLU A 260 -2.55 -26.33 0.16
C GLU A 260 -1.95 -26.33 -1.26
N GLY A 261 -1.11 -27.32 -1.54
CA GLY A 261 -0.37 -27.47 -2.80
C GLY A 261 1.15 -27.49 -2.57
N PRO A 262 1.95 -27.77 -3.61
CA PRO A 262 3.41 -27.78 -3.47
C PRO A 262 3.88 -26.40 -2.97
N VAL A 263 4.58 -26.38 -1.85
CA VAL A 263 5.37 -25.23 -1.41
C VAL A 263 6.42 -25.02 -2.49
N LEU A 264 6.22 -24.05 -3.37
CA LEU A 264 7.06 -23.87 -4.55
C LEU A 264 8.50 -23.48 -4.16
N GLY A 265 9.32 -24.51 -4.02
CA GLY A 265 10.78 -24.52 -4.20
C GLY A 265 11.20 -24.77 -5.65
N GLU A 266 10.26 -24.92 -6.59
CA GLU A 266 10.53 -25.07 -8.03
C GLU A 266 10.72 -23.73 -8.77
N GLU A 267 10.35 -22.60 -8.16
CA GLU A 267 10.55 -21.25 -8.73
C GLU A 267 11.99 -20.70 -8.59
N ARG A 268 12.97 -21.60 -8.41
CA ARG A 268 14.38 -21.32 -8.76
C ARG A 268 14.66 -21.63 -10.24
N SER A 269 13.62 -21.71 -11.09
CA SER A 269 13.76 -21.68 -12.54
C SER A 269 14.69 -20.53 -12.93
N ARG A 270 15.81 -20.85 -13.58
CA ARG A 270 17.00 -20.00 -13.64
C ARG A 270 16.86 -18.72 -14.46
N ASN A 271 15.71 -18.45 -15.09
CA ASN A 271 15.55 -17.35 -16.05
C ASN A 271 14.52 -16.28 -15.64
N GLU A 272 13.36 -16.61 -15.08
CA GLU A 272 12.35 -15.62 -14.67
C GLU A 272 12.17 -15.62 -13.14
N PHE A 273 12.22 -14.45 -12.52
CA PHE A 273 12.37 -14.30 -11.07
C PHE A 273 11.33 -13.39 -10.41
N PHE A 274 10.89 -12.35 -11.11
CA PHE A 274 9.89 -11.41 -10.63
C PHE A 274 8.55 -11.65 -11.32
N ASP A 275 7.46 -11.37 -10.61
CA ASP A 275 6.11 -11.39 -11.17
C ASP A 275 5.78 -10.00 -11.72
N SER A 276 5.18 -9.96 -12.92
CA SER A 276 4.68 -8.72 -13.51
C SER A 276 3.33 -8.31 -12.92
N LEU A 277 3.08 -7.00 -12.95
CA LEU A 277 1.80 -6.41 -12.60
C LEU A 277 0.85 -6.48 -13.79
N ASP A 278 -0.44 -6.67 -13.53
CA ASP A 278 -1.44 -6.69 -14.60
C ASP A 278 -1.78 -5.26 -15.03
N HIS A 279 -1.87 -4.35 -14.06
CA HIS A 279 -2.07 -2.92 -14.31
C HIS A 279 -1.33 -2.06 -13.29
N VAL A 280 -0.98 -0.84 -13.72
CA VAL A 280 -0.39 0.19 -12.88
C VAL A 280 -1.12 1.52 -13.10
N ILE A 281 -1.60 2.13 -12.03
CA ILE A 281 -2.17 3.48 -12.06
C ILE A 281 -1.11 4.45 -11.54
N ASN A 282 -0.76 5.45 -12.33
CA ASN A 282 0.17 6.50 -11.90
C ASN A 282 -0.59 7.65 -11.24
N ILE A 283 -0.20 8.01 -10.01
CA ILE A 283 -0.85 9.07 -9.24
C ILE A 283 -0.14 10.41 -9.42
N HIS A 284 1.11 10.44 -9.89
CA HIS A 284 1.90 11.68 -10.02
C HIS A 284 1.93 12.47 -8.68
N GLY A 285 2.31 11.79 -7.62
CA GLY A 285 2.29 12.32 -6.26
C GLY A 285 2.46 11.22 -5.23
N HIS A 286 2.72 11.61 -3.98
CA HIS A 286 2.83 10.66 -2.88
C HIS A 286 1.45 10.11 -2.52
N ILE A 287 1.35 8.79 -2.39
CA ILE A 287 0.14 8.12 -1.88
C ILE A 287 0.23 8.04 -0.36
N ILE A 288 -0.80 8.55 0.32
CA ILE A 288 -0.85 8.69 1.79
C ILE A 288 -1.85 7.71 2.40
N GLY A 289 -2.90 7.37 1.64
CA GLY A 289 -4.01 6.56 2.12
C GLY A 289 -4.77 5.98 0.94
N MET A 290 -5.28 4.76 1.11
CA MET A 290 -6.19 4.14 0.14
C MET A 290 -7.37 3.51 0.88
N GLY A 291 -8.54 3.54 0.26
CA GLY A 291 -9.76 2.90 0.75
C GLY A 291 -10.62 2.39 -0.39
N LEU A 292 -11.24 1.22 -0.21
CA LEU A 292 -12.16 0.63 -1.18
C LEU A 292 -13.58 0.96 -0.79
N SER A 293 -14.44 1.23 -1.78
CA SER A 293 -15.87 1.26 -1.52
C SER A 293 -16.37 -0.13 -1.10
N PRO A 294 -17.44 -0.24 -0.29
CA PRO A 294 -17.93 -1.53 0.20
C PRO A 294 -18.36 -2.54 -0.88
N ASP A 295 -18.69 -2.04 -2.08
CA ASP A 295 -19.02 -2.82 -3.27
C ASP A 295 -17.81 -3.14 -4.15
N HIS A 296 -16.59 -2.77 -3.71
CA HIS A 296 -15.32 -2.91 -4.41
C HIS A 296 -15.31 -2.32 -5.84
N ARG A 297 -16.20 -1.37 -6.11
CA ARG A 297 -16.28 -0.72 -7.42
C ARG A 297 -15.29 0.44 -7.57
N TYR A 298 -15.10 1.21 -6.50
CA TYR A 298 -14.30 2.42 -6.51
C TYR A 298 -13.16 2.34 -5.52
N LEU A 299 -12.01 2.84 -5.95
CA LEU A 299 -10.82 3.03 -5.12
C LEU A 299 -10.66 4.53 -4.83
N TYR A 300 -10.61 4.86 -3.55
CA TYR A 300 -10.36 6.20 -3.03
C TYR A 300 -8.90 6.30 -2.61
N VAL A 301 -8.20 7.34 -3.08
CA VAL A 301 -6.76 7.49 -2.90
C VAL A 301 -6.47 8.90 -2.40
N ASN A 302 -5.95 9.00 -1.18
CA ASN A 302 -5.36 10.24 -0.68
C ASN A 302 -3.97 10.41 -1.27
N SER A 303 -3.75 11.54 -1.94
CA SER A 303 -2.48 11.84 -2.59
C SER A 303 -2.05 13.29 -2.42
N ARG A 304 -0.73 13.51 -2.36
CA ARG A 304 -0.11 14.85 -2.42
C ARG A 304 0.68 14.95 -3.72
N SER A 305 0.13 15.74 -4.64
CA SER A 305 0.62 15.86 -6.01
C SER A 305 2.01 16.47 -6.09
N TRP A 306 2.80 16.00 -7.06
CA TRP A 306 4.01 16.67 -7.50
C TRP A 306 3.69 17.87 -8.41
N PRO A 307 4.60 18.85 -8.56
CA PRO A 307 4.49 19.88 -9.58
C PRO A 307 4.38 19.27 -10.98
N ARG A 308 3.49 19.82 -11.83
CA ARG A 308 3.14 19.22 -13.13
C ARG A 308 4.32 18.96 -14.07
N ASP A 309 5.34 19.80 -13.99
CA ASP A 309 6.51 19.76 -14.87
C ASP A 309 7.78 19.29 -14.13
N CYS A 310 7.62 18.57 -13.01
CA CYS A 310 8.78 18.09 -12.26
C CYS A 310 9.49 16.96 -12.99
N VAL A 311 10.82 17.06 -13.10
CA VAL A 311 11.68 15.98 -13.57
C VAL A 311 12.37 15.36 -12.36
N ILE A 312 12.18 14.05 -12.18
CA ILE A 312 12.81 13.31 -11.09
C ILE A 312 14.18 12.87 -11.57
N SER A 313 15.21 13.62 -11.19
CA SER A 313 16.60 13.35 -11.55
C SER A 313 17.27 12.36 -10.58
N ASP A 314 16.95 12.44 -9.29
CA ASP A 314 17.46 11.55 -8.25
C ASP A 314 16.30 10.83 -7.54
N PRO A 315 16.20 9.49 -7.66
CA PRO A 315 15.17 8.71 -6.97
C PRO A 315 15.19 8.80 -5.44
N MET A 316 16.34 9.14 -4.85
CA MET A 316 16.53 9.29 -3.41
C MET A 316 16.13 10.69 -2.91
N CYS A 317 15.96 11.65 -3.82
CA CYS A 317 15.51 13.02 -3.53
C CYS A 317 14.14 13.26 -4.18
N PRO A 318 13.03 12.88 -3.52
CA PRO A 318 11.70 13.04 -4.10
C PRO A 318 11.41 14.52 -4.36
N PRO A 319 10.61 14.83 -5.39
CA PRO A 319 10.24 16.21 -5.71
C PRO A 319 9.41 16.80 -4.56
N PRO A 320 9.31 18.14 -4.48
CA PRO A 320 8.43 18.78 -3.51
C PRO A 320 6.99 18.31 -3.70
N ILE A 321 6.22 18.24 -2.60
CA ILE A 321 4.83 17.78 -2.61
C ILE A 321 3.90 18.91 -2.14
N ALA A 322 2.71 19.00 -2.72
CA ALA A 322 1.69 19.97 -2.32
C ALA A 322 1.27 19.78 -0.85
N GLU A 323 0.92 20.83 -0.10
CA GLU A 323 0.34 20.68 1.27
C GLU A 323 -1.11 20.13 1.24
N GLU A 324 -1.84 20.40 0.17
CA GLU A 324 -3.20 19.92 -0.01
C GLU A 324 -3.21 18.41 -0.31
N ILE A 325 -4.08 17.68 0.38
CA ILE A 325 -4.35 16.27 0.07
C ILE A 325 -5.54 16.21 -0.87
N GLU A 326 -5.32 15.62 -2.04
CA GLU A 326 -6.34 15.31 -3.02
C GLU A 326 -6.84 13.89 -2.78
N LEU A 327 -8.13 13.74 -2.50
CA LEU A 327 -8.80 12.44 -2.47
C LEU A 327 -9.36 12.13 -3.86
N ARG A 328 -8.62 11.30 -4.60
CA ARG A 328 -8.95 10.89 -5.98
C ARG A 328 -9.80 9.62 -5.99
N VAL A 329 -10.64 9.48 -7.01
CA VAL A 329 -11.58 8.34 -7.11
C VAL A 329 -11.41 7.64 -8.45
N PHE A 330 -10.98 6.38 -8.38
CA PHE A 330 -10.80 5.50 -9.54
C PHE A 330 -11.92 4.48 -9.61
N ASP A 331 -12.46 4.26 -10.81
CA ASP A 331 -13.33 3.13 -11.09
C ASP A 331 -12.47 1.90 -11.41
N LEU A 332 -12.58 0.85 -10.60
CA LEU A 332 -11.80 -0.37 -10.75
C LEU A 332 -12.22 -1.23 -11.96
N LYS A 333 -13.40 -1.02 -12.54
CA LYS A 333 -13.79 -1.71 -13.77
C LYS A 333 -13.05 -1.14 -14.99
N SER A 334 -12.93 0.18 -15.06
CA SER A 334 -12.30 0.89 -16.19
C SER A 334 -10.85 1.30 -15.94
N LEU A 335 -10.38 1.22 -14.68
CA LEU A 335 -9.08 1.68 -14.21
C LEU A 335 -8.80 3.16 -14.52
N ARG A 336 -9.85 3.98 -14.48
CA ARG A 336 -9.77 5.41 -14.79
C ARG A 336 -10.31 6.24 -13.63
N GLU A 337 -9.77 7.44 -13.49
CA GLU A 337 -10.32 8.45 -12.58
C GLU A 337 -11.68 8.91 -13.09
N VAL A 338 -12.69 8.92 -12.21
CA VAL A 338 -14.10 9.17 -12.61
C VAL A 338 -14.70 10.44 -12.02
N LYS A 339 -14.02 11.08 -11.07
CA LYS A 339 -14.51 12.27 -10.36
C LYS A 339 -13.39 13.29 -10.23
N ALA A 340 -13.77 14.55 -10.11
CA ALA A 340 -12.84 15.58 -9.67
C ALA A 340 -12.29 15.23 -8.28
N PRO A 341 -11.01 15.53 -7.99
CA PRO A 341 -10.42 15.27 -6.70
C PRO A 341 -11.18 16.00 -5.60
N LEU A 342 -11.53 15.27 -4.53
CA LEU A 342 -12.15 15.83 -3.35
C LEU A 342 -11.05 16.51 -2.53
N ARG A 343 -11.26 17.79 -2.24
CA ARG A 343 -10.29 18.67 -1.59
C ARG A 343 -10.86 19.22 -0.30
N ALA A 344 -10.03 19.35 0.72
CA ALA A 344 -10.26 20.16 1.93
C ALA A 344 -9.10 19.97 2.91
N HIS A 345 -8.76 18.71 3.18
CA HIS A 345 -7.74 18.32 4.14
C HIS A 345 -6.31 18.59 3.67
N ARG A 346 -5.43 18.83 4.64
CA ARG A 346 -4.01 19.16 4.40
C ARG A 346 -3.08 18.29 5.24
N ALA A 347 -1.85 18.20 4.76
CA ALA A 347 -0.72 17.67 5.51
C ALA A 347 0.54 18.51 5.30
N TYR A 348 1.39 18.49 6.32
CA TYR A 348 2.57 19.31 6.48
C TYR A 348 3.85 18.48 6.60
N THR A 349 3.73 17.16 6.83
CA THR A 349 4.88 16.23 6.81
C THR A 349 5.70 16.43 5.53
N PRO A 350 7.03 16.56 5.62
CA PRO A 350 7.88 16.81 4.46
C PRO A 350 7.93 15.59 3.50
N ASN A 351 8.35 15.82 2.27
CA ASN A 351 8.44 14.76 1.23
C ASN A 351 9.49 13.68 1.52
N ASN A 352 10.43 13.95 2.41
CA ASN A 352 11.45 12.99 2.82
C ASN A 352 10.98 12.03 3.92
N GLU A 353 9.76 12.23 4.42
CA GLU A 353 9.12 11.37 5.40
C GLU A 353 7.89 10.70 4.78
N CYS A 354 7.66 9.45 5.17
CA CYS A 354 6.49 8.70 4.74
C CYS A 354 5.52 8.62 5.92
N PHE A 355 4.35 9.25 5.74
CA PHE A 355 3.28 9.27 6.73
C PHE A 355 1.99 8.73 6.11
N PHE A 356 1.07 8.26 6.95
CA PHE A 356 -0.18 7.65 6.53
C PHE A 356 -1.34 8.31 7.23
N ILE A 357 -2.41 8.53 6.47
CA ILE A 357 -3.72 8.91 6.99
C ILE A 357 -4.69 7.85 6.50
N PHE A 358 -5.27 7.12 7.45
CA PHE A 358 -6.25 6.09 7.13
C PHE A 358 -7.60 6.75 6.88
N LEU A 359 -8.13 6.49 5.69
CA LEU A 359 -9.46 6.91 5.25
C LEU A 359 -10.40 5.71 5.25
N ASP A 360 -11.69 5.97 5.36
CA ASP A 360 -12.69 4.91 5.31
C ASP A 360 -13.87 5.31 4.42
N VAL A 361 -14.51 4.31 3.81
CA VAL A 361 -15.54 4.47 2.80
C VAL A 361 -16.77 3.66 3.19
N SER A 362 -17.84 4.36 3.56
CA SER A 362 -19.17 3.76 3.74
C SER A 362 -19.94 3.79 2.41
N ARG A 363 -21.18 3.29 2.38
CA ARG A 363 -22.02 3.27 1.16
C ARG A 363 -22.22 4.66 0.56
N ASP A 364 -22.52 5.66 1.38
CA ASP A 364 -22.91 6.99 0.91
C ASP A 364 -21.85 8.06 1.19
N PHE A 365 -20.90 7.78 2.10
CA PHE A 365 -19.89 8.75 2.54
C PHE A 365 -18.48 8.19 2.45
N VAL A 366 -17.52 9.08 2.24
CA VAL A 366 -16.09 8.82 2.47
C VAL A 366 -15.61 9.81 3.52
N ALA A 367 -14.72 9.35 4.40
CA ALA A 367 -14.13 10.19 5.42
C ALA A 367 -12.61 10.02 5.43
N SER A 368 -11.92 11.08 5.82
CA SER A 368 -10.47 11.07 5.99
C SER A 368 -10.04 11.99 7.12
N GLY A 369 -8.93 11.63 7.77
CA GLY A 369 -8.22 12.50 8.72
C GLY A 369 -7.32 13.51 8.01
N ALA A 370 -6.60 14.33 8.78
CA ALA A 370 -5.72 15.38 8.28
C ALA A 370 -4.74 15.85 9.37
N GLU A 371 -3.61 16.43 8.97
CA GLU A 371 -2.69 17.09 9.90
C GLU A 371 -3.11 18.53 10.25
N ASP A 372 -4.11 19.07 9.55
CA ASP A 372 -4.76 20.35 9.90
C ASP A 372 -5.71 20.24 11.12
N ARG A 373 -5.62 19.12 11.85
CA ARG A 373 -6.37 18.81 13.08
C ARG A 373 -7.87 18.63 12.86
N CYS A 374 -8.28 18.31 11.63
CA CYS A 374 -9.67 18.03 11.30
C CYS A 374 -9.83 16.65 10.64
N GLY A 375 -10.94 15.98 10.93
CA GLY A 375 -11.49 14.96 10.04
C GLY A 375 -12.44 15.61 9.04
N TYR A 376 -12.62 15.01 7.88
CA TYR A 376 -13.51 15.51 6.83
C TYR A 376 -14.41 14.39 6.33
N ILE A 377 -15.65 14.74 6.00
CA ILE A 377 -16.63 13.83 5.41
C ILE A 377 -17.06 14.40 4.06
N TRP A 378 -17.13 13.55 3.05
CA TRP A 378 -17.68 13.88 1.74
C TRP A 378 -18.82 12.94 1.35
N ASP A 379 -19.77 13.48 0.61
CA ASP A 379 -20.82 12.71 -0.04
C ASP A 379 -20.27 11.99 -1.28
N ARG A 380 -20.46 10.68 -1.36
CA ARG A 380 -19.97 9.87 -2.48
C ARG A 380 -20.74 10.12 -3.77
N HIS A 381 -22.00 10.51 -3.73
CA HIS A 381 -22.83 10.70 -4.92
C HIS A 381 -22.58 12.06 -5.56
N TYR A 382 -22.51 13.10 -4.74
CA TYR A 382 -22.38 14.48 -5.20
C TYR A 382 -20.95 15.00 -5.21
N SER A 383 -20.00 14.27 -4.61
CA SER A 383 -18.59 14.67 -4.53
C SER A 383 -18.40 16.02 -3.80
N VAL A 384 -19.19 16.25 -2.74
CA VAL A 384 -19.18 17.52 -1.99
C VAL A 384 -18.73 17.26 -0.56
N SER A 385 -17.93 18.17 0.00
CA SER A 385 -17.59 18.14 1.42
C SER A 385 -18.82 18.51 2.26
N LEU A 386 -19.16 17.65 3.22
CA LEU A 386 -20.35 17.79 4.05
C LEU A 386 -20.04 18.46 5.39
N GLU A 387 -19.02 17.97 6.10
CA GLU A 387 -18.71 18.39 7.46
C GLU A 387 -17.21 18.29 7.75
N THR A 388 -16.78 19.14 8.67
CA THR A 388 -15.42 19.16 9.24
C THR A 388 -15.49 18.81 10.73
N LEU A 389 -14.64 17.88 11.16
CA LEU A 389 -14.68 17.22 12.46
C LEU A 389 -13.44 17.63 13.28
N PRO A 390 -13.52 18.68 14.11
CA PRO A 390 -12.34 19.26 14.74
C PRO A 390 -11.76 18.37 15.85
N HIS A 391 -10.44 18.31 15.89
CA HIS A 391 -9.59 17.76 16.94
C HIS A 391 -8.59 18.79 17.46
N LYS A 392 -7.87 18.47 18.54
CA LYS A 392 -6.83 19.36 19.07
C LYS A 392 -5.47 19.12 18.43
N ASP A 393 -5.31 18.00 17.74
CA ASP A 393 -4.10 17.60 17.04
C ASP A 393 -4.43 16.77 15.77
N VAL A 394 -3.42 16.28 15.06
CA VAL A 394 -3.52 15.46 13.84
C VAL A 394 -4.55 14.34 13.98
N VAL A 395 -5.39 14.16 12.97
CA VAL A 395 -6.34 13.04 12.89
C VAL A 395 -5.75 11.96 11.99
N ASN A 396 -5.33 10.84 12.59
CA ASN A 396 -4.58 9.79 11.90
C ASN A 396 -5.48 8.75 11.22
N SER A 397 -6.67 8.52 11.77
CA SER A 397 -7.58 7.48 11.28
C SER A 397 -9.03 7.83 11.55
N VAL A 398 -9.89 7.39 10.62
CA VAL A 398 -11.34 7.48 10.75
C VAL A 398 -11.96 6.13 10.37
N ALA A 399 -13.11 5.79 10.96
CA ALA A 399 -13.81 4.54 10.69
C ALA A 399 -15.33 4.71 10.82
N PHE A 400 -16.07 4.41 9.77
CA PHE A 400 -17.52 4.35 9.80
C PHE A 400 -17.99 3.11 10.54
N CYS A 401 -19.15 3.19 11.19
CA CYS A 401 -19.81 2.00 11.68
C CYS A 401 -20.40 1.22 10.49
N PRO A 402 -20.10 -0.08 10.34
CA PRO A 402 -20.58 -0.88 9.21
C PRO A 402 -22.11 -1.05 9.22
N VAL A 403 -22.74 -0.95 10.40
CA VAL A 403 -24.19 -1.13 10.59
C VAL A 403 -24.94 0.21 10.58
N ASP A 404 -24.32 1.29 11.07
CA ASP A 404 -24.92 2.63 11.15
C ASP A 404 -24.03 3.66 10.42
N GLN A 405 -24.35 3.94 9.16
CA GLN A 405 -23.56 4.85 8.32
C GLN A 405 -23.52 6.29 8.84
N GLU A 406 -24.42 6.67 9.74
CA GLU A 406 -24.43 8.00 10.35
C GLU A 406 -23.54 8.09 11.60
N LEU A 407 -22.84 7.01 11.97
CA LEU A 407 -21.89 6.93 13.08
C LEU A 407 -20.46 6.80 12.53
N LEU A 408 -19.58 7.70 12.94
CA LEU A 408 -18.17 7.74 12.53
C LEU A 408 -17.28 7.89 13.78
N LEU A 409 -16.17 7.17 13.81
CA LEU A 409 -15.10 7.34 14.78
C LEU A 409 -13.91 8.05 14.16
N SER A 410 -13.22 8.87 14.94
CA SER A 410 -11.93 9.45 14.58
C SER A 410 -10.94 9.29 15.72
N ALA A 411 -9.69 8.98 15.38
CA ALA A 411 -8.57 8.83 16.31
C ALA A 411 -7.50 9.88 16.00
N SER A 412 -7.00 10.56 17.04
CA SER A 412 -6.11 11.71 16.90
C SER A 412 -4.94 11.64 17.88
N ASP A 413 -3.86 12.33 17.51
CA ASP A 413 -2.69 12.56 18.38
C ASP A 413 -3.01 13.46 19.59
N ASP A 414 -4.23 14.01 19.67
CA ASP A 414 -4.73 14.66 20.89
C ASP A 414 -5.06 13.68 22.03
N TYR A 415 -4.68 12.40 21.88
CA TYR A 415 -4.94 11.30 22.78
C TYR A 415 -6.43 10.98 22.97
N THR A 416 -7.29 11.39 22.03
CA THR A 416 -8.72 11.11 22.08
C THR A 416 -9.23 10.34 20.86
N ILE A 417 -10.24 9.51 21.13
CA ILE A 417 -11.13 8.99 20.10
C ILE A 417 -12.45 9.74 20.23
N LYS A 418 -12.93 10.33 19.13
CA LYS A 418 -14.23 11.00 19.10
C LYS A 418 -15.25 10.17 18.33
N VAL A 419 -16.49 10.24 18.80
CA VAL A 419 -17.65 9.62 18.19
C VAL A 419 -18.53 10.71 17.59
N TRP A 420 -18.78 10.63 16.29
CA TRP A 420 -19.57 11.59 15.54
C TRP A 420 -20.86 10.94 15.10
N ARG A 421 -21.98 11.66 15.25
CA ARG A 421 -23.28 11.22 14.79
C ARG A 421 -24.00 12.34 14.06
N SER A 422 -24.73 11.99 13.00
CA SER A 422 -25.51 12.99 12.26
C SER A 422 -26.50 13.71 13.19
N ARG A 423 -26.70 15.02 12.95
CA ARG A 423 -27.72 15.82 13.66
C ARG A 423 -29.13 15.27 13.46
N ARG A 424 -29.40 14.64 12.31
CA ARG A 424 -30.69 14.03 11.98
C ARG A 424 -30.98 12.85 12.91
N SER A 425 -30.04 11.92 13.05
CA SER A 425 -30.21 10.75 13.92
C SER A 425 -30.26 11.12 15.41
N LEU A 426 -29.50 12.14 15.84
CA LEU A 426 -29.63 12.68 17.19
C LEU A 426 -31.05 13.23 17.47
N ARG A 427 -31.64 13.98 16.53
CA ARG A 427 -33.02 14.48 16.65
C ARG A 427 -34.05 13.36 16.67
N ALA A 428 -33.91 12.36 15.79
CA ALA A 428 -34.81 11.20 15.75
C ALA A 428 -34.78 10.41 17.07
N SER A 429 -33.58 10.18 17.62
CA SER A 429 -33.39 9.50 18.90
C SER A 429 -34.02 10.27 20.07
N ALA A 430 -33.89 11.60 20.09
CA ALA A 430 -34.50 12.46 21.11
C ALA A 430 -36.04 12.47 21.02
N ALA A 431 -36.59 12.50 19.80
CA ALA A 431 -38.04 12.43 19.58
C ALA A 431 -38.62 11.07 20.04
N TYR A 432 -37.91 9.97 19.76
CA TYR A 432 -38.31 8.62 20.21
C TYR A 432 -38.33 8.52 21.75
N ARG A 433 -37.29 9.00 22.44
CA ARG A 433 -37.25 9.02 23.92
C ARG A 433 -38.39 9.84 24.52
N SER A 434 -38.72 10.98 23.91
CA SER A 434 -39.82 11.85 24.35
C SER A 434 -41.19 11.18 24.17
N SER A 435 -41.38 10.44 23.07
CA SER A 435 -42.60 9.66 22.79
C SER A 435 -42.79 8.47 23.75
N CYS A 436 -41.71 7.76 24.09
CA CYS A 436 -41.77 6.68 25.08
C CYS A 436 -42.06 7.19 26.50
N SER A 437 -41.58 8.39 26.87
CA SER A 437 -41.93 9.03 28.14
C SER A 437 -43.41 9.45 28.25
N LEU A 438 -44.07 9.72 27.12
CA LEU A 438 -45.49 10.06 27.07
C LEU A 438 -46.41 8.82 27.14
N LYS A 439 -45.91 7.65 26.71
CA LYS A 439 -46.67 6.38 26.75
C LYS A 439 -46.61 5.65 28.10
N SER A 440 -45.79 6.09 29.05
CA SER A 440 -45.71 5.48 30.39
C SER A 440 -46.68 6.10 31.41
N THR A 441 -47.50 7.08 31.03
CA THR A 441 -48.52 7.66 31.92
C THR A 441 -49.79 6.80 31.89
N ILE A 442 -49.81 5.70 32.64
CA ILE A 442 -51.04 4.95 32.92
C ILE A 442 -51.96 5.87 33.76
N PRO A 443 -53.25 6.06 33.40
CA PRO A 443 -54.14 6.87 34.21
C PRO A 443 -54.37 6.15 35.54
N ARG A 444 -54.09 6.85 36.66
CA ARG A 444 -54.46 6.39 38.00
C ARG A 444 -55.97 6.18 38.05
N ALA A 445 -56.40 4.92 38.07
CA ALA A 445 -57.79 4.56 38.35
C ALA A 445 -58.18 5.15 39.71
N SER A 446 -59.11 6.09 39.70
CA SER A 446 -59.75 6.66 40.89
C SER A 446 -60.48 5.55 41.65
N ARG A 447 -60.07 5.33 42.91
CA ARG A 447 -60.76 4.46 43.86
C ARG A 447 -62.21 4.93 44.03
N LEU A 448 -63.17 4.10 43.65
CA LEU A 448 -64.53 4.15 44.17
C LEU A 448 -64.47 3.87 45.68
N LYS A 449 -64.97 4.82 46.49
CA LYS A 449 -65.44 4.54 47.84
C LYS A 449 -66.97 4.67 47.81
N SER A 450 -67.60 3.60 48.31
CA SER A 450 -68.98 3.40 48.79
C SER A 450 -69.98 4.55 48.61
#